data_AF-A0A943G912-F1
#
_entry.id   AF-A0A943G912-F1
#
_cell.length_a   1.000
_cell.length_b   1.000
_cell.length_c   1.000
_cell.angle_alpha   90.00
_cell.angle_beta   90.00
_cell.angle_gamma   90.00
#
_symmetry.space_group_name_H-M   'P 1'
#
loop_
_entity.id
_entity.type
_entity.pdbx_description
1 polymer ?
#
loop_
_entity_poly.entity_id
_entity_poly.type
_entity_poly.pdbx_seq_one_letter_code
_entity_poly.pdbx_strand_id
1 'polypeptide(L)'
;DVAMPRNDYERFRDICLSELDERFYLHCPQTDKNYWLPFAKVRKKNTLFEEKNLVDLNVSKEIFVDIFPLDDTKKENSLIKRFRALKIKLLSSEMISRIGIKTREKVPFWVKIRKFCLRRYSIAELSKKQTALMKKENGKGYDFYVNYASNYGHIKQTMPKKIYGVPKKLFFENKEYNVPNDYEYFLTRLYGEEYMKIPPKEKQITHSPQRICFDTAAANADREKTIVTGDDADETL
;
A
#
# COMPACT_ATOMS: atom_id res chain seq x y z
N ASP A 1 0.05 -4.97 -7.37
CA ASP A 1 0.90 -5.20 -6.17
C ASP A 1 2.05 -6.13 -6.50
N VAL A 2 3.19 -5.94 -5.84
CA VAL A 2 4.34 -6.84 -5.85
C VAL A 2 4.60 -7.25 -4.40
N ALA A 3 4.91 -8.52 -4.15
CA ALA A 3 5.30 -8.99 -2.84
C ALA A 3 6.64 -9.72 -2.91
N MET A 4 7.47 -9.55 -1.88
CA MET A 4 8.79 -10.18 -1.82
C MET A 4 9.18 -10.48 -0.37
N PRO A 5 10.03 -11.50 -0.12
CA PRO A 5 10.59 -11.78 1.21
C PRO A 5 11.18 -10.53 1.86
N ARG A 6 11.12 -10.42 3.19
CA ARG A 6 11.58 -9.22 3.91
C ARG A 6 12.99 -8.78 3.51
N ASN A 7 13.93 -9.71 3.38
CA ASN A 7 15.31 -9.37 3.04
C ASN A 7 15.40 -8.73 1.65
N ASP A 8 14.67 -9.28 0.68
CA ASP A 8 14.58 -8.73 -0.68
C ASP A 8 13.86 -7.37 -0.68
N TYR A 9 12.82 -7.21 0.15
CA TYR A 9 12.11 -5.94 0.33
C TYR A 9 13.02 -4.83 0.85
N GLU A 10 13.91 -5.14 1.79
CA GLU A 10 14.87 -4.16 2.32
C GLU A 10 15.94 -3.82 1.29
N ARG A 11 16.50 -4.84 0.62
CA ARG A 11 17.45 -4.63 -0.49
C ARG A 11 16.82 -3.81 -1.61
N PHE A 12 15.59 -4.11 -2.01
CA PHE A 12 14.84 -3.38 -3.03
C PHE A 12 14.70 -1.90 -2.65
N ARG A 13 14.34 -1.61 -1.40
CA ARG A 13 14.19 -0.22 -0.93
C ARG A 13 15.50 0.57 -1.03
N ASP A 14 16.62 -0.04 -0.68
CA ASP A 14 17.92 0.62 -0.74
C ASP A 14 18.37 0.85 -2.20
N ILE A 15 18.21 -0.15 -3.07
CA ILE A 15 18.49 -0.05 -4.50
C ILE A 15 17.68 1.07 -5.16
N CYS A 16 16.38 1.12 -4.85
CA CYS A 16 15.47 2.12 -5.44
C CYS A 16 15.83 3.58 -5.12
N LEU A 17 16.68 3.85 -4.13
CA LEU A 17 17.15 5.21 -3.87
C LEU A 17 18.10 5.74 -4.94
N SER A 18 18.71 4.86 -5.74
CA SER A 18 19.73 5.23 -6.72
C SER A 18 19.47 4.69 -8.13
N GLU A 19 18.78 3.55 -8.27
CA GLU A 19 18.60 2.88 -9.57
C GLU A 19 17.20 3.06 -10.18
N LEU A 20 16.27 3.73 -9.52
CA LEU A 20 14.97 4.02 -10.13
C LEU A 20 15.15 5.02 -11.28
N ASP A 21 14.55 4.69 -12.42
CA ASP A 21 14.36 5.61 -13.54
C ASP A 21 13.72 6.91 -13.02
N GLU A 22 14.19 8.05 -13.53
CA GLU A 22 13.84 9.38 -13.05
C GLU A 22 12.34 9.69 -13.08
N ARG A 23 11.55 8.97 -13.88
CA ARG A 23 10.09 9.07 -13.93
C ARG A 23 9.42 8.51 -12.68
N PHE A 24 10.15 7.81 -11.82
CA PHE A 24 9.63 7.16 -10.62
C PHE A 24 10.32 7.65 -9.36
N TYR A 25 9.70 7.36 -8.21
CA TYR A 25 10.34 7.52 -6.90
C TYR A 25 9.79 6.51 -5.89
N LEU A 26 10.62 6.17 -4.90
CA LEU A 26 10.23 5.30 -3.79
C LEU A 26 9.58 6.13 -2.68
N HIS A 27 8.35 5.78 -2.31
CA HIS A 27 7.60 6.37 -1.20
C HIS A 27 7.46 5.34 -0.07
N CYS A 28 8.20 5.56 1.02
CA CYS A 28 8.22 4.68 2.20
C CYS A 28 8.69 5.45 3.45
N PRO A 29 8.68 4.85 4.67
CA PRO A 29 9.10 5.55 5.90
C PRO A 29 10.53 6.11 5.91
N GLN A 30 11.39 5.64 5.00
CA GLN A 30 12.77 6.12 4.85
C GLN A 30 12.85 7.40 4.02
N THR A 31 11.94 7.58 3.05
CA THR A 31 11.91 8.74 2.16
C THR A 31 10.90 9.80 2.61
N ASP A 32 9.89 9.43 3.39
CA ASP A 32 8.94 10.35 4.02
C ASP A 32 8.68 9.98 5.49
N LYS A 33 8.99 10.90 6.40
CA LYS A 33 8.81 10.73 7.86
C LYS A 33 7.34 10.68 8.29
N ASN A 34 6.44 11.19 7.45
CA ASN A 34 4.99 11.17 7.67
C ASN A 34 4.31 9.98 6.98
N TYR A 35 5.07 9.12 6.30
CA TYR A 35 4.52 7.95 5.65
C TYR A 35 3.96 6.93 6.65
N TRP A 36 2.70 6.57 6.49
CA TRP A 36 1.92 5.82 7.49
C TRP A 36 1.67 4.35 7.15
N LEU A 37 2.07 3.89 5.96
CA LEU A 37 1.80 2.53 5.50
C LEU A 37 2.94 1.56 5.87
N PRO A 38 2.64 0.29 6.22
CA PRO A 38 3.65 -0.71 6.60
C PRO A 38 4.38 -1.36 5.40
N PHE A 39 4.24 -0.78 4.21
CA PHE A 39 4.75 -1.29 2.93
C PHE A 39 5.13 -0.11 2.03
N ALA A 40 5.95 -0.32 1.00
CA ALA A 40 6.42 0.78 0.16
C ALA A 40 5.52 0.96 -1.06
N LYS A 41 5.54 2.16 -1.65
CA LYS A 41 4.96 2.44 -2.97
C LYS A 41 6.06 2.91 -3.90
N VAL A 42 6.08 2.40 -5.13
CA VAL A 42 6.81 3.06 -6.23
C VAL A 42 5.80 3.92 -6.97
N ARG A 43 6.07 5.21 -7.10
CA ARG A 43 5.14 6.20 -7.67
C ARG A 43 5.70 6.78 -8.96
N LYS A 44 4.83 6.98 -9.95
CA LYS A 44 5.18 7.64 -11.22
C LYS A 44 4.98 9.15 -11.09
N LYS A 45 6.04 9.93 -11.26
CA LYS A 45 6.00 11.39 -11.27
C LYS A 45 5.06 11.91 -12.37
N ASN A 46 4.57 13.13 -12.20
CA ASN A 46 3.69 13.81 -13.14
C ASN A 46 2.41 13.03 -13.46
N THR A 47 1.86 12.32 -12.45
CA THR A 47 0.56 11.63 -12.57
C THR A 47 -0.32 11.96 -11.38
N LEU A 48 -1.62 11.77 -11.53
CA LEU A 48 -2.60 11.93 -10.48
C LEU A 48 -3.48 10.69 -10.40
N PHE A 49 -3.72 10.24 -9.18
CA PHE A 49 -4.61 9.19 -8.75
C PHE A 49 -5.21 9.64 -7.41
N GLU A 50 -6.25 10.47 -7.50
CA GLU A 50 -6.88 11.09 -6.34
C GLU A 50 -8.01 10.21 -5.82
N GLU A 51 -7.73 9.45 -4.77
CA GLU A 51 -8.71 8.61 -4.08
C GLU A 51 -9.69 9.47 -3.27
N LYS A 52 -10.99 9.12 -3.27
CA LYS A 52 -12.06 9.88 -2.60
C LYS A 52 -11.76 10.25 -1.13
N ASN A 53 -11.06 9.39 -0.40
CA ASN A 53 -10.76 9.61 1.03
C ASN A 53 -9.46 10.39 1.28
N LEU A 54 -8.72 10.72 0.23
CA LEU A 54 -7.41 11.40 0.29
C LEU A 54 -7.43 12.80 -0.34
N VAL A 55 -8.55 13.23 -0.92
CA VAL A 55 -8.70 14.52 -1.65
C VAL A 55 -8.24 15.69 -0.79
N ASP A 56 -8.72 15.79 0.44
CA ASP A 56 -8.42 16.93 1.33
C ASP A 56 -7.13 16.72 2.15
N LEU A 57 -6.39 15.64 1.89
CA LEU A 57 -5.20 15.30 2.65
C LEU A 57 -3.96 15.70 1.88
N ASN A 58 -3.02 16.31 2.60
CA ASN A 58 -1.70 16.64 2.07
C ASN A 58 -0.80 15.40 2.03
N VAL A 59 -1.09 14.49 1.11
CA VAL A 59 -0.37 13.24 0.87
C VAL A 59 -0.09 13.06 -0.62
N SER A 60 0.92 12.27 -0.98
CA SER A 60 1.21 11.93 -2.37
C SER A 60 0.04 11.21 -3.04
N LYS A 61 -0.39 11.71 -4.20
CA LYS A 61 -1.55 11.26 -4.99
C LYS A 61 -1.15 10.78 -6.39
N GLU A 62 0.08 10.39 -6.62
CA GLU A 62 0.55 9.91 -7.92
C GLU A 62 0.20 8.43 -8.13
N ILE A 63 0.05 8.00 -9.38
CA ILE A 63 -0.15 6.60 -9.75
C ILE A 63 1.00 5.74 -9.18
N PHE A 64 0.65 4.59 -8.62
CA PHE A 64 1.58 3.80 -7.81
C PHE A 64 1.46 2.30 -8.04
N VAL A 65 2.53 1.59 -7.67
CA VAL A 65 2.56 0.15 -7.45
C VAL A 65 2.93 -0.11 -5.99
N ASP A 66 2.11 -0.90 -5.30
CA ASP A 66 2.37 -1.30 -3.92
C ASP A 66 3.40 -2.44 -3.86
N ILE A 67 4.38 -2.31 -2.97
CA ILE A 67 5.45 -3.28 -2.75
C ILE A 67 5.36 -3.78 -1.30
N PHE A 68 4.93 -5.03 -1.13
CA PHE A 68 4.66 -5.65 0.16
C PHE A 68 5.81 -6.52 0.65
N PRO A 69 6.21 -6.39 1.93
CA PRO A 69 7.09 -7.36 2.56
C PRO A 69 6.34 -8.62 2.97
N LEU A 70 6.99 -9.76 2.76
CA LEU A 70 6.61 -11.07 3.31
C LEU A 70 7.51 -11.39 4.50
N ASP A 71 6.92 -11.47 5.70
CA ASP A 71 7.62 -11.79 6.93
C ASP A 71 7.47 -13.28 7.27
N ASP A 72 8.50 -13.90 7.85
CA ASP A 72 8.43 -15.29 8.29
C ASP A 72 7.40 -15.44 9.40
N THR A 73 6.74 -16.60 9.48
CA THR A 73 5.81 -16.88 10.55
C THR A 73 5.62 -18.37 10.77
N LYS A 74 5.09 -18.74 11.92
CA LYS A 74 4.54 -20.09 12.15
C LYS A 74 3.24 -20.28 11.39
N LYS A 75 2.94 -21.52 10.99
CA LYS A 75 1.64 -21.89 10.40
C LYS A 75 0.49 -21.57 11.35
N GLU A 76 0.66 -21.91 12.64
CA GLU A 76 -0.39 -21.85 13.64
C GLU A 76 -0.80 -20.40 13.92
N ASN A 77 -2.11 -20.17 13.98
CA ASN A 77 -2.66 -18.89 14.40
C ASN A 77 -2.77 -18.80 15.93
N SER A 78 -1.62 -18.91 16.61
CA SER A 78 -1.51 -18.87 18.07
C SER A 78 -2.01 -17.55 18.66
N LEU A 79 -2.36 -17.55 19.95
CA LEU A 79 -2.77 -16.33 20.67
C LEU A 79 -1.71 -15.23 20.54
N ILE A 80 -0.42 -15.58 20.66
CA ILE A 80 0.71 -14.64 20.50
C ILE A 80 0.69 -14.00 19.10
N LYS A 81 0.46 -14.79 18.04
CA LYS A 81 0.37 -14.29 16.67
C LYS A 81 -0.85 -13.37 16.48
N ARG A 82 -2.00 -13.72 17.07
CA ARG A 82 -3.21 -12.89 17.05
C ARG A 82 -2.99 -11.55 17.76
N PHE A 83 -2.40 -11.57 18.96
CA PHE A 83 -2.06 -10.35 19.70
C PHE A 83 -1.05 -9.48 18.95
N ARG A 84 -0.06 -10.08 18.29
CA ARG A 84 0.88 -9.35 17.43
C ARG A 84 0.18 -8.67 16.26
N ALA A 85 -0.66 -9.41 15.52
CA ALA A 85 -1.42 -8.86 14.40
C ALA A 85 -2.35 -7.72 14.86
N LEU A 86 -2.99 -7.86 16.02
CA LEU A 86 -3.80 -6.81 16.63
C LEU A 86 -2.97 -5.56 16.95
N LYS A 87 -1.80 -5.70 17.59
CA LYS A 87 -0.90 -4.58 17.86
C LYS A 87 -0.45 -3.86 16.58
N ILE A 88 -0.10 -4.61 15.54
CA ILE A 88 0.26 -4.06 14.21
C ILE A 88 -0.90 -3.23 13.66
N LYS A 89 -2.13 -3.77 13.67
CA LYS A 89 -3.34 -3.06 13.21
C LYS A 89 -3.65 -1.81 14.04
N LEU A 90 -3.44 -1.87 15.36
CA LEU A 90 -3.63 -0.71 16.23
C LEU A 90 -2.65 0.41 15.92
N LEU A 91 -1.40 0.09 15.60
CA LEU A 91 -0.40 1.06 15.15
C LEU A 91 -0.77 1.64 13.77
N SER A 92 -1.18 0.81 12.79
CA SER A 92 -1.68 1.31 11.49
C SER A 92 -2.84 2.28 11.68
N SER A 93 -3.84 1.89 12.47
CA SER A 93 -5.02 2.70 12.75
C SER A 93 -4.67 4.03 13.44
N GLU A 94 -3.64 4.04 14.28
CA GLU A 94 -3.15 5.28 14.89
C GLU A 94 -2.52 6.20 13.85
N MET A 95 -1.60 5.69 13.02
CA MET A 95 -0.94 6.50 12.00
C MET A 95 -1.94 7.02 10.94
N ILE A 96 -2.83 6.15 10.44
CA ILE A 96 -3.93 6.52 9.53
C ILE A 96 -4.76 7.67 10.11
N SER A 97 -5.10 7.58 11.40
CA SER A 97 -5.90 8.63 12.04
C SER A 97 -5.16 9.96 12.19
N ARG A 98 -3.81 9.97 12.23
CA ARG A 98 -3.02 11.21 12.33
C ARG A 98 -2.87 11.92 11.00
N ILE A 99 -2.90 11.15 9.91
CA ILE A 99 -2.94 11.69 8.55
C ILE A 99 -4.30 12.31 8.24
N GLY A 100 -5.32 12.07 9.06
CA GLY A 100 -6.66 12.67 8.90
C GLY A 100 -7.64 11.80 8.11
N ILE A 101 -7.25 10.58 7.74
CA ILE A 101 -8.15 9.63 7.07
C ILE A 101 -9.25 9.23 8.05
N LYS A 102 -10.49 9.64 7.74
CA LYS A 102 -11.68 9.31 8.55
C LYS A 102 -12.11 7.87 8.26
N THR A 103 -11.81 6.96 9.19
CA THR A 103 -12.21 5.54 9.06
C THR A 103 -13.55 5.23 9.72
N ARG A 104 -14.08 6.13 10.56
CA ARG A 104 -15.32 5.96 11.35
C ARG A 104 -15.98 7.31 11.59
N GLU A 105 -17.31 7.33 11.62
CA GLU A 105 -18.08 8.51 12.00
C GLU A 105 -17.95 8.84 13.48
N LYS A 106 -18.07 7.83 14.37
CA LYS A 106 -17.92 7.98 15.82
C LYS A 106 -16.63 7.33 16.30
N VAL A 107 -15.82 8.10 17.03
CA VAL A 107 -14.56 7.64 17.62
C VAL A 107 -14.80 7.21 19.07
N PRO A 108 -14.65 5.91 19.41
CA PRO A 108 -14.87 5.43 20.77
C PRO A 108 -13.88 6.02 21.80
N PHE A 109 -14.26 6.05 23.08
CA PHE A 109 -13.43 6.66 24.13
C PHE A 109 -12.05 6.01 24.28
N TRP A 110 -11.93 4.68 24.17
CA TRP A 110 -10.64 3.99 24.22
C TRP A 110 -9.68 4.42 23.10
N VAL A 111 -10.21 4.85 21.95
CA VAL A 111 -9.38 5.41 20.85
C VAL A 111 -8.84 6.78 21.25
N LYS A 112 -9.61 7.60 21.98
CA LYS A 112 -9.14 8.88 22.52
C LYS A 112 -7.99 8.69 23.52
N ILE A 113 -8.14 7.73 24.44
CA ILE A 113 -7.07 7.36 25.38
C ILE A 113 -5.82 6.94 24.62
N ARG A 114 -5.94 6.01 23.66
CA ARG A 114 -4.83 5.54 22.84
C ARG A 114 -4.11 6.70 22.13
N LYS A 115 -4.86 7.60 21.48
CA LYS A 115 -4.31 8.79 20.82
C LYS A 115 -3.52 9.66 21.80
N PHE A 116 -4.06 9.89 22.99
CA PHE A 116 -3.38 10.64 24.04
C PHE A 116 -2.08 9.96 24.48
N CYS A 117 -2.10 8.65 24.75
CA CYS A 117 -0.91 7.90 25.17
C CYS A 117 0.18 7.86 24.09
N LEU A 118 -0.21 7.75 22.81
CA LEU A 118 0.73 7.64 21.71
C LEU A 118 1.17 9.00 21.15
N ARG A 119 0.59 10.13 21.58
CA ARG A 119 0.84 11.47 21.00
C ARG A 119 2.32 11.89 21.00
N ARG A 120 3.12 11.34 21.91
CA ARG A 120 4.54 11.67 22.07
C ARG A 120 5.45 10.98 21.05
N TYR A 121 4.97 9.95 20.37
CA TYR A 121 5.70 9.29 19.29
C TYR A 121 5.37 9.95 17.95
N SER A 122 6.37 10.19 17.13
CA SER A 122 6.22 10.55 15.71
C SER A 122 5.69 9.38 14.88
N ILE A 123 5.20 9.65 13.66
CA ILE A 123 4.78 8.61 12.71
C ILE A 123 5.96 7.68 12.40
N ALA A 124 7.15 8.22 12.17
CA ALA A 124 8.37 7.44 11.95
C ALA A 124 8.68 6.48 13.13
N GLU A 125 8.53 6.91 14.38
CA GLU A 125 8.74 6.03 15.55
C GLU A 125 7.68 4.94 15.68
N LEU A 126 6.41 5.26 15.40
CA LEU A 126 5.33 4.28 15.37
C LEU A 126 5.55 3.24 14.25
N SER A 127 5.98 3.69 13.07
CA SER A 127 6.32 2.86 11.92
C SER A 127 7.51 1.93 12.24
N LYS A 128 8.56 2.43 12.91
CA LYS A 128 9.67 1.60 13.41
C LYS A 128 9.19 0.52 14.38
N LYS A 129 8.35 0.87 15.37
CA LYS A 129 7.76 -0.09 16.31
C LYS A 129 6.89 -1.14 15.60
N GLN A 130 6.10 -0.72 14.60
CA GLN A 130 5.28 -1.61 13.79
C GLN A 130 6.13 -2.59 12.99
N THR A 131 7.16 -2.09 12.31
CA THR A 131 8.10 -2.90 11.52
C THR A 131 8.81 -3.93 12.39
N ALA A 132 9.25 -3.54 13.59
CA ALA A 132 9.86 -4.47 14.54
C ALA A 132 8.91 -5.61 14.97
N LEU A 133 7.62 -5.32 15.12
CA LEU A 133 6.61 -6.35 15.41
C LEU A 133 6.41 -7.30 14.22
N MET A 134 6.37 -6.77 13.00
CA MET A 134 6.23 -7.56 11.77
C MET A 134 7.42 -8.52 11.59
N LYS A 135 8.65 -8.01 11.78
CA LYS A 135 9.90 -8.76 11.61
C LYS A 135 10.21 -9.76 12.72
N LYS A 136 9.46 -9.80 13.82
CA LYS A 136 9.83 -10.53 15.05
C LYS A 136 10.12 -12.03 14.86
N GLU A 137 9.58 -12.63 13.81
CA GLU A 137 9.75 -14.06 13.51
C GLU A 137 10.72 -14.33 12.35
N ASN A 138 11.25 -13.28 11.71
CA ASN A 138 12.16 -13.40 10.57
C ASN A 138 13.49 -14.03 10.97
N GLY A 139 14.02 -14.89 10.11
CA GLY A 139 15.29 -15.58 10.33
C GLY A 139 15.21 -16.79 11.25
N LYS A 140 14.01 -17.21 11.67
CA LYS A 140 13.81 -18.38 12.56
C LYS A 140 13.57 -19.70 11.81
N GLY A 141 13.76 -19.71 10.49
CA GLY A 141 13.65 -20.93 9.69
C GLY A 141 12.23 -21.50 9.54
N TYR A 142 11.18 -20.68 9.66
CA TYR A 142 9.81 -21.16 9.42
C TYR A 142 9.50 -21.33 7.94
N ASP A 143 8.60 -22.26 7.61
CA ASP A 143 8.17 -22.57 6.24
C ASP A 143 6.99 -21.73 5.73
N PHE A 144 6.58 -20.70 6.46
CA PHE A 144 5.45 -19.85 6.10
C PHE A 144 5.85 -18.39 6.07
N TYR A 145 5.27 -17.67 5.11
CA TYR A 145 5.25 -16.21 5.09
C TYR A 145 3.90 -15.69 5.58
N VAL A 146 3.89 -14.45 6.04
CA VAL A 146 2.68 -13.66 6.27
C VAL A 146 2.85 -12.24 5.75
N ASN A 147 1.86 -11.76 5.02
CA ASN A 147 1.74 -10.34 4.69
C ASN A 147 0.89 -9.64 5.77
N TYR A 148 1.55 -9.05 6.77
CA TYR A 148 0.88 -8.26 7.82
C TYR A 148 0.33 -6.91 7.32
N ALA A 149 0.80 -6.45 6.17
CA ALA A 149 0.44 -5.18 5.56
C ALA A 149 -0.83 -5.26 4.68
N SER A 150 -1.32 -6.46 4.39
CA SER A 150 -2.51 -6.67 3.56
C SER A 150 -3.83 -6.48 4.30
N ASN A 151 -4.84 -6.04 3.55
CA ASN A 151 -6.22 -5.91 4.01
C ASN A 151 -6.96 -7.25 4.21
N TYR A 152 -6.51 -8.36 3.60
CA TYR A 152 -7.18 -9.68 3.68
C TYR A 152 -6.99 -10.40 5.04
N GLY A 153 -6.29 -9.77 5.99
CA GLY A 153 -6.04 -10.31 7.32
C GLY A 153 -4.94 -11.36 7.36
N HIS A 154 -4.21 -11.40 8.48
CA HIS A 154 -2.99 -12.20 8.63
C HIS A 154 -3.22 -13.71 8.54
N ILE A 155 -4.44 -14.20 8.76
CA ILE A 155 -4.78 -15.64 8.71
C ILE A 155 -4.79 -16.13 7.26
N LYS A 156 -5.55 -15.44 6.38
CA LYS A 156 -5.60 -15.77 4.95
C LYS A 156 -4.23 -15.58 4.32
N GLN A 157 -3.55 -14.49 4.69
CA GLN A 157 -2.22 -14.12 4.21
C GLN A 157 -1.07 -14.95 4.79
N THR A 158 -1.33 -15.86 5.73
CA THR A 158 -0.31 -16.83 6.14
C THR A 158 -0.23 -17.93 5.09
N MET A 159 0.85 -17.96 4.31
CA MET A 159 1.00 -18.82 3.15
C MET A 159 2.28 -19.66 3.26
N PRO A 160 2.29 -20.94 2.82
CA PRO A 160 3.52 -21.71 2.72
C PRO A 160 4.53 -21.05 1.78
N LYS A 161 5.83 -21.01 2.12
CA LYS A 161 6.87 -20.41 1.26
C LYS A 161 6.90 -21.01 -0.15
N LYS A 162 6.64 -22.33 -0.24
CA LYS A 162 6.61 -23.08 -1.50
C LYS A 162 5.62 -22.56 -2.56
N ILE A 163 4.56 -21.84 -2.15
CA ILE A 163 3.58 -21.30 -3.10
C ILE A 163 4.14 -20.11 -3.88
N TYR A 164 5.13 -19.40 -3.31
CA TYR A 164 5.85 -18.32 -3.98
C TYR A 164 6.92 -18.92 -4.90
N GLY A 165 7.78 -19.81 -4.35
CA GLY A 165 8.71 -20.66 -5.11
C GLY A 165 9.51 -19.92 -6.19
N VAL A 166 9.84 -20.62 -7.27
CA VAL A 166 10.29 -19.98 -8.52
C VAL A 166 9.06 -19.37 -9.19
N PRO A 167 9.01 -18.05 -9.46
CA PRO A 167 7.84 -17.44 -10.06
C PRO A 167 7.49 -18.07 -11.40
N LYS A 168 6.20 -18.29 -11.63
CA LYS A 168 5.69 -18.61 -12.97
C LYS A 168 5.51 -17.31 -13.74
N LYS A 169 5.76 -17.37 -15.05
CA LYS A 169 5.39 -16.28 -15.95
C LYS A 169 3.98 -16.51 -16.48
N LEU A 170 3.14 -15.50 -16.37
CA LEU A 170 1.83 -15.47 -17.02
C LEU A 170 1.71 -14.23 -17.89
N PHE A 171 0.98 -14.37 -18.99
CA PHE A 171 0.66 -13.27 -19.87
C PHE A 171 -0.52 -12.48 -19.32
N PHE A 172 -0.39 -11.16 -19.26
CA PHE A 172 -1.47 -10.25 -18.92
C PHE A 172 -1.38 -9.01 -19.80
N GLU A 173 -2.49 -8.65 -20.44
CA GLU A 173 -2.53 -7.66 -21.52
C GLU A 173 -1.56 -8.02 -22.65
N ASN A 174 -0.41 -7.34 -22.74
CA ASN A 174 0.58 -7.52 -23.80
C ASN A 174 1.98 -7.86 -23.25
N LYS A 175 2.09 -8.30 -21.98
CA LYS A 175 3.36 -8.54 -21.30
C LYS A 175 3.30 -9.75 -20.40
N GLU A 176 4.47 -10.35 -20.19
CA GLU A 176 4.65 -11.40 -19.19
C GLU A 176 4.95 -10.81 -17.82
N TYR A 177 4.33 -11.35 -16.78
CA TYR A 177 4.58 -10.99 -15.40
C TYR A 177 4.88 -12.22 -14.55
N ASN A 178 5.74 -12.03 -13.56
CA ASN A 178 6.01 -13.02 -12.54
C ASN A 178 4.83 -13.09 -11.56
N VAL A 179 4.29 -14.29 -11.37
CA VAL A 179 3.26 -14.61 -10.38
C VAL A 179 3.79 -15.70 -9.43
N PRO A 180 3.17 -15.89 -8.25
CA PRO A 180 3.50 -17.02 -7.38
C PRO A 180 3.46 -18.35 -8.16
N ASN A 181 4.39 -19.25 -7.88
CA ASN A 181 4.45 -20.57 -8.54
C ASN A 181 3.12 -21.34 -8.48
N ASP A 182 2.43 -21.24 -7.34
CA ASP A 182 1.11 -21.80 -7.10
C ASP A 182 0.10 -20.65 -6.88
N TYR A 183 -0.10 -19.86 -7.94
CA TYR A 183 -1.02 -18.72 -7.93
C TYR A 183 -2.48 -19.16 -7.75
N GLU A 184 -2.86 -20.37 -8.20
CA GLU A 184 -4.22 -20.90 -8.04
C GLU A 184 -4.54 -21.13 -6.56
N TYR A 185 -3.64 -21.77 -5.81
CA TYR A 185 -3.77 -21.89 -4.36
C TYR A 185 -3.82 -20.53 -3.68
N PHE A 186 -2.94 -19.60 -4.08
CA PHE A 186 -2.88 -18.25 -3.52
C PHE A 186 -4.22 -17.52 -3.70
N LEU A 187 -4.77 -17.51 -4.92
CA LEU A 187 -6.01 -16.84 -5.26
C LEU A 187 -7.21 -17.51 -4.57
N THR A 188 -7.27 -18.85 -4.61
CA THR A 188 -8.33 -19.64 -3.97
C THR A 188 -8.40 -19.35 -2.47
N ARG A 189 -7.25 -19.26 -1.80
CA ARG A 189 -7.19 -18.99 -0.36
C ARG A 189 -7.57 -17.56 0.01
N LEU A 190 -7.26 -16.58 -0.84
CA LEU A 190 -7.62 -15.18 -0.58
C LEU A 190 -9.08 -14.90 -0.90
N TYR A 191 -9.52 -15.31 -2.09
CA TYR A 191 -10.78 -14.92 -2.71
C TYR A 191 -11.87 -16.01 -2.68
N GLY A 192 -11.49 -17.27 -2.43
CA GLY A 192 -12.40 -18.42 -2.45
C GLY A 192 -12.27 -19.25 -3.74
N GLU A 193 -12.89 -20.42 -3.78
CA GLU A 193 -12.86 -21.33 -4.95
C GLU A 193 -13.46 -20.71 -6.20
N GLU A 194 -14.42 -19.80 -6.03
CA GLU A 194 -15.12 -19.12 -7.12
C GLU A 194 -14.44 -17.81 -7.55
N TYR A 195 -13.15 -17.60 -7.27
CA TYR A 195 -12.48 -16.32 -7.54
C TYR A 195 -12.48 -15.90 -9.02
N MET A 196 -12.65 -16.86 -9.94
CA MET A 196 -12.76 -16.63 -11.38
C MET A 196 -14.17 -16.20 -11.82
N LYS A 197 -15.18 -16.31 -10.94
CA LYS A 197 -16.53 -15.81 -11.24
C LYS A 197 -16.55 -14.30 -11.05
N ILE A 198 -17.01 -13.59 -12.08
CA ILE A 198 -17.20 -12.14 -12.01
C ILE A 198 -18.23 -11.86 -10.90
N PRO A 199 -17.89 -11.06 -9.88
CA PRO A 199 -18.82 -10.76 -8.81
C PRO A 199 -20.00 -9.91 -9.34
N PRO A 200 -21.19 -9.95 -8.69
CA PRO A 200 -22.30 -9.05 -9.00
C PRO A 200 -21.87 -7.58 -9.01
N LYS A 201 -22.51 -6.73 -9.83
CA LYS A 201 -22.13 -5.32 -10.02
C LYS A 201 -22.01 -4.56 -8.69
N GLU A 202 -22.88 -4.84 -7.73
CA GLU A 202 -22.93 -4.21 -6.41
C GLU A 202 -21.70 -4.55 -5.54
N LYS A 203 -21.00 -5.64 -5.87
CA LYS A 203 -19.78 -6.11 -5.21
C LYS A 203 -18.50 -5.79 -6.00
N GLN A 204 -18.62 -5.19 -7.19
CA GLN A 204 -17.47 -4.74 -8.00
C GLN A 204 -16.93 -3.42 -7.44
N ILE A 205 -16.21 -3.50 -6.32
CA ILE A 205 -15.60 -2.35 -5.65
C ILE A 205 -14.21 -2.10 -6.25
N THR A 206 -13.96 -0.87 -6.70
CA THR A 206 -12.64 -0.42 -7.13
C THR A 206 -12.04 0.54 -6.11
N HIS A 207 -10.78 0.96 -6.31
CA HIS A 207 -10.18 2.06 -5.54
C HIS A 207 -10.89 3.42 -5.74
N SER A 208 -11.91 3.48 -6.61
CA SER A 208 -12.80 4.64 -6.83
C SER A 208 -12.06 5.97 -6.85
N PRO A 209 -11.05 6.14 -7.72
CA PRO A 209 -10.40 7.43 -7.88
C PRO A 209 -11.44 8.44 -8.36
N GLN A 210 -11.48 9.61 -7.72
CA GLN A 210 -12.29 10.73 -8.19
C GLN A 210 -11.68 11.35 -9.44
N ARG A 211 -10.34 11.41 -9.50
CA ARG A 211 -9.60 11.95 -10.64
C ARG A 211 -8.39 11.08 -10.93
N ILE A 212 -8.15 10.83 -12.21
CA ILE A 212 -6.94 10.18 -12.72
C ILE A 212 -6.36 11.06 -13.81
N CYS A 213 -5.05 11.28 -13.79
CA CYS A 213 -4.31 11.97 -14.84
C CYS A 213 -2.99 11.23 -15.09
N PHE A 214 -2.72 10.85 -16.34
CA PHE A 214 -1.50 10.12 -16.70
C PHE A 214 -0.32 11.03 -17.05
N ASP A 215 -0.59 12.32 -17.25
CA ASP A 215 0.39 13.38 -17.45
C ASP A 215 -0.16 14.72 -16.94
N THR A 216 0.25 15.10 -15.73
CA THR A 216 -0.15 16.40 -15.13
C THR A 216 0.63 17.57 -15.70
N ALA A 217 1.80 17.34 -16.29
CA ALA A 217 2.60 18.41 -16.90
C ALA A 217 1.91 18.93 -18.16
N ALA A 218 1.42 18.02 -19.00
CA ALA A 218 0.60 18.36 -20.16
C ALA A 218 -0.72 19.05 -19.76
N ALA A 219 -1.43 18.52 -18.76
CA ALA A 219 -2.72 19.07 -18.32
C ALA A 219 -2.62 20.49 -17.72
N ASN A 220 -1.50 20.84 -17.10
CA ASN A 220 -1.26 22.19 -16.60
C ASN A 220 -0.83 23.16 -17.72
N ALA A 221 -0.02 22.70 -18.68
CA ALA A 221 0.37 23.51 -19.83
C ALA A 221 -0.84 23.92 -20.71
N ASP A 222 -1.85 23.04 -20.85
CA ASP A 222 -3.09 23.38 -21.56
C ASP A 222 -3.96 24.38 -20.78
N ARG A 223 -3.97 24.31 -19.44
CA ARG A 223 -4.66 25.30 -18.59
C ARG A 223 -3.99 26.68 -18.67
N GLU A 224 -2.67 26.74 -18.63
CA GLU A 224 -1.94 28.00 -18.76
C GLU A 224 -2.14 28.63 -20.14
N LYS A 225 -2.14 27.83 -21.23
CA LYS A 225 -2.50 28.32 -22.56
C LYS A 225 -3.92 28.86 -22.65
N THR A 226 -4.88 28.21 -22.00
CA THR A 226 -6.29 28.64 -22.00
C THR A 226 -6.50 29.94 -21.23
N ILE A 227 -5.74 30.16 -20.15
CA ILE A 227 -5.77 31.41 -19.37
C ILE A 227 -5.10 32.54 -20.14
N VAL A 228 -3.97 32.27 -20.83
CA VAL A 228 -3.27 33.28 -21.64
C VAL A 228 -4.06 33.68 -22.89
N THR A 229 -4.92 32.80 -23.45
CA THR A 229 -5.80 33.15 -24.58
C THR A 229 -7.13 33.78 -24.15
N GLY A 230 -7.40 33.92 -22.85
CA GLY A 230 -8.67 34.40 -22.30
C GLY A 230 -8.75 35.89 -21.98
N ASP A 231 -7.64 36.62 -22.07
CA ASP A 231 -7.55 38.04 -21.64
C ASP A 231 -7.47 39.05 -22.81
N ASP A 232 -7.55 38.62 -24.07
CA ASP A 232 -7.46 39.52 -25.26
C ASP A 232 -8.78 39.66 -26.04
N ALA A 233 -9.93 39.58 -25.37
CA ALA A 233 -11.23 39.81 -26.01
C ALA A 233 -12.12 40.77 -25.22
N ASP A 234 -11.60 41.96 -24.90
CA ASP A 234 -12.45 43.14 -24.73
C ASP A 234 -11.66 44.42 -25.01
N GLU A 235 -11.62 44.84 -26.28
CA GLU A 235 -11.53 46.24 -26.71
C GLU A 235 -11.59 46.29 -28.24
N THR A 236 -12.79 46.50 -28.81
CA THR A 236 -13.09 47.56 -29.80
C THR A 236 -14.44 47.34 -30.51
N LEU A 237 -15.29 48.37 -30.33
CA LEU A 237 -16.51 48.77 -31.07
C LEU A 237 -17.82 48.00 -30.86
#